data_AF-A0AAU2U806-F1
#
_entry.id   AF-A0AAU2U806-F1
#
_cell.length_a   1.000
_cell.length_b   1.000
_cell.length_c   1.000
_cell.angle_alpha   90.00
_cell.angle_beta   90.00
_cell.angle_gamma   90.00
#
_symmetry.space_group_name_H-M   'P 1'
#
loop_
_entity.id
_entity.type
_entity.pdbx_description
1 polymer ?
#
loop_
_entity_poly.entity_id
_entity_poly.type
_entity_poly.pdbx_seq_one_letter_code
_entity_poly.pdbx_strand_id
1 'polypeptide(L)' 'MRARILLTGAALGAALLTGGTVATAQAAPAPSETRTYVDVGTFSSQSACLSFGSAGTYSDWYCKKSSTTSNWHLWVNLDS' A
#
# COMPACT_ATOMS: atom_id res chain seq x y z
N MET A 1 -10.95 -18.07 10.87
CA MET A 1 -10.60 -18.53 9.50
C MET A 1 -9.93 -17.39 8.77
N ARG A 2 -8.66 -17.51 8.39
CA ARG A 2 -8.02 -16.63 7.40
C ARG A 2 -6.84 -17.41 6.81
N ALA A 3 -7.07 -17.89 5.59
CA ALA A 3 -6.18 -18.76 4.85
C ALA A 3 -4.88 -18.02 4.48
N ARG A 4 -3.75 -18.63 4.83
CA ARG A 4 -2.43 -18.29 4.28
C ARG A 4 -2.32 -18.99 2.95
N ILE A 5 -2.38 -18.23 1.85
CA ILE A 5 -2.09 -18.78 0.52
C ILE A 5 -0.65 -18.38 0.19
N LEU A 6 0.28 -19.26 0.57
CA LEU A 6 1.62 -19.32 0.03
C LEU A 6 1.52 -20.02 -1.33
N LEU A 7 1.76 -19.30 -2.44
CA LEU A 7 1.88 -19.93 -3.76
C LEU A 7 3.35 -19.96 -4.18
N THR A 8 4.08 -20.90 -3.60
CA THR A 8 5.21 -21.56 -4.26
C THR A 8 4.67 -22.37 -5.43
N GLY A 9 5.14 -22.07 -6.64
CA GLY A 9 4.72 -22.78 -7.85
C GLY A 9 5.74 -22.65 -8.96
N ALA A 10 6.90 -23.30 -8.79
CA ALA A 10 7.76 -23.66 -9.91
C ALA A 10 7.18 -24.93 -10.55
N ALA A 11 6.80 -24.88 -11.83
CA ALA A 11 6.62 -26.06 -12.65
C ALA A 11 6.90 -25.71 -14.11
N LEU A 12 8.03 -26.22 -14.60
CA LEU A 12 8.40 -26.26 -16.01
C LEU A 12 7.41 -27.15 -16.78
N GLY A 13 7.06 -26.74 -18.00
CA GLY A 13 6.32 -27.59 -18.94
C GLY A 13 6.49 -27.09 -20.36
N ALA A 14 7.39 -27.71 -21.12
CA ALA A 14 7.55 -27.50 -22.55
C ALA A 14 6.72 -28.53 -23.33
N ALA A 15 5.84 -28.09 -24.23
CA ALA A 15 5.38 -28.79 -25.45
C ALA A 15 4.37 -27.87 -26.19
N LEU A 16 4.76 -27.20 -27.27
CA LEU A 16 4.70 -27.62 -28.69
C LEU A 16 3.39 -27.23 -29.41
N LEU A 17 3.58 -26.38 -30.42
CA LEU A 17 2.94 -26.35 -31.75
C LEU A 17 1.57 -25.67 -31.98
N THR A 18 1.65 -24.76 -32.96
CA THR A 18 0.69 -24.43 -34.03
C THR A 18 -0.51 -23.54 -33.71
N GLY A 19 -0.50 -22.36 -34.35
CA GLY A 19 -1.67 -21.85 -35.05
C GLY A 19 -2.25 -20.56 -34.48
N GLY A 20 -1.98 -19.46 -35.18
CA GLY A 20 -2.76 -18.22 -35.06
C GLY A 20 -2.20 -17.24 -34.04
N THR A 21 -1.45 -16.26 -34.53
CA THR A 21 -1.13 -15.04 -33.79
C THR A 21 -2.40 -14.23 -33.55
N VAL A 22 -3.21 -14.62 -32.57
CA VAL A 22 -4.00 -13.64 -31.82
C VAL A 22 -3.04 -13.00 -30.85
N ALA A 23 -2.53 -11.82 -31.22
CA ALA A 23 -1.82 -10.96 -30.29
C ALA A 23 -2.84 -10.59 -29.20
N THR A 24 -2.91 -11.39 -28.14
CA THR A 24 -3.55 -10.95 -26.90
C THR A 24 -2.69 -9.81 -26.40
N ALA A 25 -3.13 -8.58 -26.67
CA ALA A 25 -2.61 -7.41 -26.00
C ALA A 25 -2.81 -7.66 -24.50
N GLN A 26 -1.75 -8.14 -23.84
CA GLN A 26 -1.68 -8.17 -22.40
C GLN A 26 -1.78 -6.71 -21.98
N ALA A 27 -2.97 -6.33 -21.53
CA ALA A 27 -3.16 -5.09 -20.80
C ALA A 27 -2.12 -5.13 -19.68
N ALA A 28 -1.07 -4.31 -19.83
CA ALA A 28 -0.13 -4.08 -18.74
C ALA A 28 -0.99 -3.65 -17.54
N PRO A 29 -0.78 -4.25 -16.36
CA PRO A 29 -1.44 -3.76 -15.16
C PRO A 29 -1.21 -2.25 -15.10
N ALA A 30 -2.29 -1.47 -15.03
CA ALA A 30 -2.16 -0.04 -14.80
C ALA A 30 -1.28 0.13 -13.56
N PRO A 31 -0.33 1.08 -13.55
CA PRO A 31 0.46 1.35 -12.36
C PRO A 31 -0.53 1.66 -11.24
N SER A 32 -0.65 0.73 -10.29
CA SER A 32 -1.45 0.93 -9.10
C SER A 32 -0.65 1.92 -8.28
N GLU A 33 -1.05 3.20 -8.28
CA GLU A 33 -0.49 4.22 -7.41
C GLU A 33 -0.59 3.72 -5.97
N THR A 34 0.50 3.14 -5.50
CA THR A 34 0.58 2.60 -4.15
C THR A 34 0.87 3.79 -3.28
N ARG A 35 -0.20 4.41 -2.73
CA ARG A 35 -0.06 5.51 -1.78
C ARG A 35 0.83 5.06 -0.62
N THR A 36 2.01 5.63 -0.55
CA THR A 36 2.99 5.28 0.47
C THR A 36 2.77 6.20 1.66
N TYR A 37 2.08 5.66 2.67
CA TYR A 37 1.92 6.36 3.94
C TYR A 37 3.12 6.08 4.84
N VAL A 38 3.77 7.15 5.30
CA VAL A 38 4.89 7.09 6.24
C VAL A 38 4.50 7.72 7.58
N ASP A 39 4.99 7.14 8.67
CA ASP A 39 4.85 7.71 10.01
C ASP A 39 5.91 8.79 10.21
N VAL A 40 5.47 10.02 10.43
CA VAL A 40 6.35 11.18 10.60
C VAL A 40 6.41 11.69 12.04
N GLY A 41 5.62 11.13 12.95
CA GLY A 41 5.58 11.64 14.31
C GLY A 41 4.65 10.89 15.24
N THR A 42 5.06 10.82 16.51
CA THR A 42 4.29 10.21 17.60
C THR A 42 3.83 11.28 18.59
N PHE A 43 2.57 11.22 18.99
CA PHE A 43 1.88 12.20 19.82
C PHE A 43 1.17 11.50 20.99
N SER A 44 1.13 12.11 22.16
CA SER A 44 0.43 11.54 23.32
C SER A 44 -1.10 11.68 23.24
N SER A 45 -1.61 12.55 22.36
CA SER A 45 -3.04 12.81 22.20
C SER A 45 -3.46 12.95 20.74
N GLN A 46 -4.74 12.67 20.47
CA GLN A 46 -5.32 12.81 19.13
C GLN A 46 -5.30 14.26 18.66
N SER A 47 -5.62 15.20 19.55
CA SER A 47 -5.68 16.63 19.24
C SER A 47 -4.32 17.17 18.81
N ALA A 48 -3.24 16.75 19.48
CA ALA A 48 -1.88 17.12 19.06
C ALA A 48 -1.59 16.59 17.66
N CYS A 49 -1.88 15.31 17.39
CA CYS A 49 -1.68 14.74 16.05
C CYS A 49 -2.46 15.50 14.96
N LEU A 50 -3.74 15.82 15.20
CA LEU A 50 -4.57 16.57 14.25
C LEU A 50 -4.06 18.00 14.04
N SER A 51 -3.63 18.68 15.10
CA SER A 51 -3.06 20.02 15.01
C SER A 51 -1.77 20.04 14.20
N PHE A 52 -0.91 19.03 14.35
CA PHE A 52 0.31 18.91 13.56
C PHE A 52 0.02 18.55 12.11
N GLY A 53 -0.90 17.61 11.85
CA GLY A 53 -1.30 17.26 10.49
C GLY A 53 -1.89 18.44 9.72
N SER A 54 -2.79 19.21 10.37
CA SER A 54 -3.43 20.38 9.75
C SER A 54 -2.50 21.57 9.53
N ALA A 55 -1.45 21.72 10.34
CA ALA A 55 -0.41 22.72 10.14
C ALA A 55 0.66 22.27 9.12
N GLY A 56 0.70 20.99 8.76
CA GLY A 56 1.65 20.43 7.81
C GLY A 56 1.36 20.85 6.36
N THR A 57 2.35 20.63 5.49
CA THR A 57 2.22 20.87 4.04
C THR A 57 1.65 19.68 3.29
N TYR A 58 1.33 18.58 3.98
CA TYR A 58 0.90 17.33 3.36
C TYR A 58 -0.57 17.42 2.94
N SER A 59 -0.87 17.10 1.68
CA SER A 59 -2.23 17.15 1.13
C SER A 59 -3.10 15.98 1.63
N ASP A 60 -2.51 14.81 1.90
CA ASP A 60 -3.18 13.60 2.35
C ASP A 60 -2.47 13.04 3.58
N TRP A 61 -3.15 13.09 4.73
CA TRP A 61 -2.62 12.66 6.02
C TRP A 61 -3.75 12.16 6.92
N TYR A 62 -3.40 11.31 7.88
CA TYR A 62 -4.32 10.87 8.91
C TYR A 62 -3.61 10.53 10.22
N CYS A 63 -4.37 10.62 11.31
CA CYS A 63 -3.92 10.21 12.64
C CYS A 63 -4.43 8.83 12.97
N LYS A 64 -3.53 7.95 13.43
CA LYS A 64 -3.88 6.58 13.84
C LYS A 64 -3.33 6.30 15.23
N LYS A 65 -4.19 5.85 16.13
CA LYS A 65 -3.76 5.38 17.45
C LYS A 65 -2.97 4.08 17.28
N SER A 66 -1.82 4.00 17.95
CA SER A 66 -1.05 2.76 18.01
C SER A 66 -1.87 1.66 18.66
N SER A 67 -1.74 0.43 18.15
CA SER A 67 -2.33 -0.75 18.80
C SER A 67 -1.49 -1.25 19.98
N THR A 68 -0.23 -0.83 20.04
CA THR A 68 0.76 -1.30 21.03
C THR A 68 1.01 -0.26 22.11
N THR A 69 0.87 1.03 21.78
CA THR A 69 1.03 2.14 22.73
C THR A 69 -0.25 2.96 22.83
N SER A 70 -0.40 3.77 23.88
CA SER A 70 -1.49 4.75 23.97
C SER A 70 -1.30 5.98 23.08
N ASN A 71 -0.23 6.03 22.30
CA ASN A 71 0.14 7.17 21.47
C ASN A 71 -0.57 7.18 20.11
N TRP A 72 -0.62 8.35 19.51
CA TRP A 72 -1.14 8.64 18.18
C TRP A 72 0.02 8.86 17.22
N HIS A 73 -0.09 8.31 16.02
CA HIS A 73 0.91 8.44 14.97
C HIS A 73 0.31 9.22 13.80
N LEU A 74 1.08 10.16 13.26
CA LEU A 74 0.70 10.91 12.06
C LEU A 74 1.26 10.19 10.84
N TRP A 75 0.36 9.71 10.00
CA TRP A 75 0.68 9.05 8.75
C TRP A 75 0.43 10.03 7.61
N VAL A 76 1.43 10.27 6.78
CA VAL A 76 1.33 11.19 5.64
C VAL A 76 1.60 10.43 4.36
N ASN A 77 0.85 10.74 3.31
CA ASN A 77 1.12 10.24 1.98
C ASN A 77 2.24 11.08 1.36
N LEU A 78 3.35 10.44 0.97
CA LEU A 78 4.46 11.14 0.31
C LEU A 78 4.21 11.38 -1.18
N ASP A 79 3.20 10.74 -1.76
CA ASP A 79 2.86 10.83 -3.17
C ASP A 79 1.87 11.99 -3.47
N SER A 80 1.70 12.95 -2.55
CA SER A 80 0.64 13.99 -2.57
C SER A 80 1.14 15.43 -2.51
#